data_AF-A0A7C8CPR4-F1
#
_entry.id   AF-A0A7C8CPR4-F1
#
_cell.length_a   1.000
_cell.length_b   1.000
_cell.length_c   1.000
_cell.angle_alpha   90.00
_cell.angle_beta   90.00
_cell.angle_gamma   90.00
#
_symmetry.space_group_name_H-M   'P 1'
#
loop_
_entity.id
_entity.type
_entity.pdbx_description
1 polymer ?
#
loop_
_entity_poly.entity_id
_entity_poly.type
_entity_poly.pdbx_seq_one_letter_code
_entity_poly.pdbx_strand_id
1 'polypeptide(L)'
;VAGESVPLDEFKKGKDPVTCQIIDWGGLFEFNLARLQGKVDLPGPIAATGPQTITQKIFARSRIIDSATGQVGTDSAEIGDAGFFQTDIRFSHEYVTPMAASFFEQKVGKGEPLTDPDSVIFFRDHLTFLEQAITPERRKMGLLQTAEQLKIKQEDFANAYGITLHGETGLGGSEAICHSKIIQDYALPGQLIIGSDSHTPHSGALGCVAFGVGTTAIFNSWITKDVYSTVPETVRIEVRGKRPAGITAKDMMLAILRDPYVTEGHAIAKMVEYCGTAVEELSIDERATMTNMAAEVGAFSGIIVPDEKTVEFLVAERGLDPEQARQYCEGLFSDEGAHYCHEIVIEVEDLEPLVALPGDPGNGIEISKLEKTVAIDIAYGGSCTAGKKEDMNMYAEVLRHGLQHGRRVADG
;
A
#
# COMPACT_ATOMS: atom_id res chain seq x y z
N VAL A 1 -36.91 -14.23 3.03
CA VAL A 1 -37.01 -15.56 3.66
C VAL A 1 -35.76 -15.74 4.49
N ALA A 2 -35.88 -15.85 5.82
CA ALA A 2 -34.74 -16.08 6.71
C ALA A 2 -34.76 -17.57 7.12
N GLY A 3 -33.65 -18.28 6.92
CA GLY A 3 -33.50 -19.68 7.34
C GLY A 3 -33.53 -20.74 6.23
N GLU A 4 -33.41 -20.37 4.95
CA GLU A 4 -33.14 -21.36 3.90
C GLU A 4 -31.66 -21.78 3.93
N SER A 5 -31.41 -23.09 3.90
CA SER A 5 -30.06 -23.64 3.78
C SER A 5 -29.53 -23.38 2.37
N VAL A 6 -28.42 -22.65 2.26
CA VAL A 6 -27.73 -22.41 0.99
C VAL A 6 -26.62 -23.46 0.83
N PRO A 7 -26.62 -24.28 -0.24
CA PRO A 7 -25.54 -25.23 -0.48
C PRO A 7 -24.19 -24.55 -0.62
N LEU A 8 -23.11 -25.18 -0.13
CA LEU A 8 -21.76 -24.62 -0.19
C LEU A 8 -21.32 -24.30 -1.64
N ASP A 9 -21.75 -25.12 -2.60
CA ASP A 9 -21.46 -24.95 -4.03
C ASP A 9 -21.98 -23.63 -4.60
N GLU A 10 -23.00 -23.00 -4.00
CA GLU A 10 -23.47 -21.68 -4.41
C GLU A 10 -22.39 -20.61 -4.22
N PHE A 11 -21.54 -20.73 -3.18
CA PHE A 11 -20.45 -19.79 -2.91
C PHE A 11 -19.25 -19.97 -3.84
N LYS A 12 -19.17 -21.10 -4.57
CA LYS A 12 -18.08 -21.41 -5.51
C LYS A 12 -18.35 -20.95 -6.94
N LYS A 13 -19.59 -20.57 -7.27
CA LYS A 13 -19.95 -20.14 -8.63
C LYS A 13 -19.14 -18.91 -9.06
N GLY A 14 -18.45 -19.03 -10.20
CA GLY A 14 -17.62 -17.95 -10.76
C GLY A 14 -16.34 -17.65 -9.99
N LYS A 15 -15.92 -18.54 -9.07
CA LYS A 15 -14.66 -18.42 -8.33
C LYS A 15 -13.57 -19.24 -9.01
N ASP A 16 -12.33 -18.79 -8.86
CA ASP A 16 -11.16 -19.54 -9.33
C ASP A 16 -10.98 -20.84 -8.51
N PRO A 17 -10.18 -21.80 -9.00
CA PRO A 17 -9.98 -23.08 -8.33
C PRO A 17 -9.39 -22.96 -6.92
N VAL A 18 -8.56 -21.97 -6.63
CA VAL A 18 -7.95 -21.78 -5.29
C VAL A 18 -9.01 -21.27 -4.32
N THR A 19 -9.79 -20.26 -4.71
CA THR A 19 -10.92 -19.78 -3.91
C THR A 19 -11.94 -20.88 -3.64
N CYS A 20 -12.24 -21.74 -4.64
CA CYS A 20 -13.11 -22.89 -4.43
C CYS A 20 -12.61 -23.82 -3.33
N GLN A 21 -11.30 -24.12 -3.32
CA GLN A 21 -10.72 -24.96 -2.28
C GLN A 21 -10.70 -24.26 -0.91
N ILE A 22 -10.41 -22.96 -0.86
CA ILE A 22 -10.50 -22.18 0.38
C ILE A 22 -11.91 -22.29 0.99
N ILE A 23 -12.96 -22.23 0.16
CA ILE A 23 -14.35 -22.41 0.58
C ILE A 23 -14.59 -23.85 1.07
N ASP A 24 -14.12 -24.85 0.33
CA ASP A 24 -14.30 -26.28 0.69
C ASP A 24 -13.63 -26.66 2.02
N TRP A 25 -12.53 -25.98 2.38
CA TRP A 25 -11.84 -26.15 3.66
C TRP A 25 -12.38 -25.29 4.80
N GLY A 26 -13.41 -24.47 4.56
CA GLY A 26 -14.05 -23.65 5.60
C GLY A 26 -13.33 -22.33 5.89
N GLY A 27 -12.49 -21.86 4.98
CA GLY A 27 -11.82 -20.56 5.04
C GLY A 27 -10.30 -20.63 4.95
N LEU A 28 -9.68 -19.45 4.79
CA LEU A 28 -8.26 -19.31 4.48
C LEU A 28 -7.32 -19.99 5.50
N PHE A 29 -7.65 -19.90 6.79
CA PHE A 29 -6.81 -20.49 7.83
C PHE A 29 -6.78 -22.02 7.78
N GLU A 30 -7.95 -22.66 7.76
CA GLU A 30 -8.03 -24.13 7.73
C GLU A 30 -7.44 -24.68 6.42
N PHE A 31 -7.66 -23.95 5.31
CA PHE A 31 -7.02 -24.24 4.03
C PHE A 31 -5.48 -24.16 4.11
N ASN A 32 -4.92 -23.11 4.71
CA ASN A 32 -3.47 -22.96 4.85
C ASN A 32 -2.85 -24.03 5.75
N LEU A 33 -3.52 -24.44 6.83
CA LEU A 33 -3.07 -25.59 7.62
C LEU A 33 -3.03 -26.87 6.79
N ALA A 34 -4.08 -27.13 6.01
CA ALA A 34 -4.13 -28.30 5.14
C ALA A 34 -3.03 -28.26 4.07
N ARG A 35 -2.78 -27.08 3.49
CA ARG A 35 -1.71 -26.83 2.51
C ARG A 35 -0.32 -27.10 3.09
N LEU A 36 -0.01 -26.56 4.27
CA LEU A 36 1.28 -26.79 4.95
C LEU A 36 1.47 -28.25 5.38
N GLN A 37 0.39 -28.99 5.59
CA GLN A 37 0.41 -30.43 5.91
C GLN A 37 0.46 -31.33 4.67
N GLY A 38 0.51 -30.77 3.46
CA GLY A 38 0.50 -31.53 2.21
C GLY A 38 -0.81 -32.28 1.95
N LYS A 39 -1.92 -31.83 2.56
CA LYS A 39 -3.27 -32.41 2.34
C LYS A 39 -3.98 -31.81 1.13
N VAL A 40 -3.40 -30.77 0.55
CA VAL A 40 -3.98 -29.99 -0.54
C VAL A 40 -2.88 -29.66 -1.53
N ASP A 41 -3.16 -29.88 -2.81
CA ASP A 41 -2.31 -29.46 -3.91
C ASP A 41 -2.81 -28.13 -4.47
N LEU A 42 -1.90 -27.14 -4.54
CA LEU A 42 -2.21 -25.90 -5.24
C LEU A 42 -2.32 -26.19 -6.75
N PRO A 43 -3.28 -25.56 -7.46
CA PRO A 43 -3.20 -25.48 -8.91
C PRO A 43 -1.84 -24.93 -9.31
N GLY A 44 -1.21 -25.60 -10.29
CA GLY A 44 0.08 -25.15 -10.82
C GLY A 44 -0.02 -23.74 -11.41
N PRO A 45 1.09 -22.99 -11.44
CA PRO A 45 1.11 -21.64 -12.00
C PRO A 45 0.73 -21.65 -13.48
N ILE A 46 0.05 -20.60 -13.92
CA ILE A 46 -0.31 -20.43 -15.32
C ILE A 46 0.76 -19.58 -15.98
N ALA A 47 1.52 -20.19 -16.88
CA ALA A 47 2.53 -19.49 -17.66
C ALA A 47 1.88 -18.54 -18.66
N ALA A 48 2.38 -17.31 -18.73
CA ALA A 48 1.96 -16.34 -19.72
C ALA A 48 2.68 -16.56 -21.05
N THR A 49 2.01 -16.26 -22.16
CA THR A 49 2.64 -16.23 -23.48
C THR A 49 2.78 -14.78 -23.95
N GLY A 50 3.94 -14.17 -23.73
CA GLY A 50 4.26 -12.86 -24.27
C GLY A 50 4.99 -11.93 -23.30
N PRO A 51 5.20 -10.67 -23.72
CA PRO A 51 5.79 -9.61 -22.90
C PRO A 51 5.00 -9.37 -21.60
N GLN A 52 5.70 -9.14 -20.49
CA GLN A 52 5.12 -8.99 -19.16
C GLN A 52 5.26 -7.57 -18.61
N THR A 53 4.25 -7.11 -17.87
CA THR A 53 4.40 -5.91 -17.02
C THR A 53 5.35 -6.21 -15.85
N ILE A 54 5.95 -5.16 -15.26
CA ILE A 54 6.76 -5.29 -14.03
C ILE A 54 5.97 -6.00 -12.91
N THR A 55 4.66 -5.74 -12.84
CA THR A 55 3.76 -6.36 -11.87
C THR A 55 3.69 -7.87 -12.08
N GLN A 56 3.46 -8.32 -13.30
CA GLN A 56 3.45 -9.76 -13.61
C GLN A 56 4.80 -10.42 -13.26
N LYS A 57 5.92 -9.77 -13.56
CA LYS A 57 7.27 -10.28 -13.22
C LYS A 57 7.47 -10.43 -11.71
N ILE A 58 6.99 -9.47 -10.92
CA ILE A 58 7.07 -9.55 -9.44
C ILE A 58 6.18 -10.68 -8.91
N PHE A 59 4.94 -10.80 -9.40
CA PHE A 59 4.07 -11.93 -9.06
C PHE A 59 4.68 -13.28 -9.48
N ALA A 60 5.31 -13.35 -10.65
CA ALA A 60 5.97 -14.56 -11.14
C ALA A 60 7.10 -14.98 -10.20
N ARG A 61 7.97 -14.05 -9.78
CA ARG A 61 9.07 -14.30 -8.84
C ARG A 61 8.59 -14.72 -7.45
N SER A 62 7.49 -14.13 -6.98
CA SER A 62 6.95 -14.44 -5.64
C SER A 62 6.04 -15.67 -5.62
N ARG A 63 5.67 -16.25 -6.77
CA ARG A 63 4.69 -17.35 -6.84
C ARG A 63 5.15 -18.57 -6.04
N ILE A 64 4.33 -19.03 -5.09
CA ILE A 64 4.53 -20.32 -4.43
C ILE A 64 4.20 -21.44 -5.42
N ILE A 65 5.18 -22.30 -5.71
CA ILE A 65 5.02 -23.49 -6.57
C ILE A 65 4.73 -24.72 -5.72
N ASP A 66 5.41 -24.84 -4.58
CA ASP A 66 5.26 -25.97 -3.67
C ASP A 66 5.29 -25.46 -2.22
N SER A 67 4.17 -25.68 -1.54
CA SER A 67 3.98 -25.21 -0.17
C SER A 67 4.67 -26.10 0.88
N ALA A 68 4.97 -27.36 0.55
CA ALA A 68 5.66 -28.27 1.46
C ALA A 68 7.17 -28.02 1.48
N THR A 69 7.75 -27.67 0.33
CA THR A 69 9.18 -27.38 0.20
C THR A 69 9.51 -25.88 0.29
N GLY A 70 8.51 -25.01 0.17
CA GLY A 70 8.70 -23.56 0.15
C GLY A 70 9.29 -23.05 -1.16
N GLN A 71 9.22 -23.84 -2.23
CA GLN A 71 9.74 -23.43 -3.54
C GLN A 71 8.90 -22.30 -4.12
N VAL A 72 9.59 -21.25 -4.58
CA VAL A 72 8.99 -20.05 -5.17
C VAL A 72 9.60 -19.73 -6.53
N GLY A 73 8.85 -18.98 -7.35
CA GLY A 73 9.36 -18.33 -8.54
C GLY A 73 9.09 -19.10 -9.83
N THR A 74 8.51 -18.40 -10.79
CA THR A 74 8.19 -18.86 -12.14
C THR A 74 8.79 -17.89 -13.16
N ASP A 75 8.95 -18.34 -14.41
CA ASP A 75 9.47 -17.47 -15.48
C ASP A 75 8.47 -16.39 -15.90
N SER A 76 7.18 -16.65 -15.70
CA SER A 76 6.10 -15.71 -16.05
C SER A 76 4.84 -15.96 -15.25
N ALA A 77 4.01 -14.93 -15.15
CA ALA A 77 2.68 -14.97 -14.53
C ALA A 77 1.56 -14.48 -15.46
N GLU A 78 0.53 -15.29 -15.65
CA GLU A 78 -0.68 -14.94 -16.41
C GLU A 78 -1.62 -14.04 -15.59
N ILE A 79 -2.26 -13.07 -16.26
CA ILE A 79 -3.30 -12.24 -15.64
C ILE A 79 -4.48 -13.14 -15.22
N GLY A 80 -4.97 -12.95 -14.00
CA GLY A 80 -6.03 -13.79 -13.45
C GLY A 80 -5.53 -15.09 -12.82
N ASP A 81 -4.23 -15.41 -12.87
CA ASP A 81 -3.67 -16.54 -12.12
C ASP A 81 -3.83 -16.28 -10.61
N ALA A 82 -4.62 -17.13 -9.96
CA ALA A 82 -4.87 -17.09 -8.53
C ALA A 82 -3.97 -18.06 -7.79
N GLY A 83 -3.46 -17.63 -6.63
CA GLY A 83 -2.71 -18.51 -5.74
C GLY A 83 -1.96 -17.74 -4.67
N PHE A 84 -0.87 -18.33 -4.20
CA PHE A 84 -0.12 -17.80 -3.07
C PHE A 84 1.19 -17.19 -3.54
N PHE A 85 1.55 -16.06 -2.96
CA PHE A 85 2.75 -15.32 -3.28
C PHE A 85 3.53 -15.01 -2.02
N GLN A 86 4.82 -15.39 -2.01
CA GLN A 86 5.73 -15.09 -0.94
C GLN A 86 5.84 -13.58 -0.73
N THR A 87 5.70 -13.18 0.52
CA THR A 87 5.78 -11.78 0.94
C THR A 87 7.17 -11.50 1.52
N ASP A 88 7.77 -10.40 1.12
CA ASP A 88 9.06 -9.94 1.63
C ASP A 88 8.91 -9.20 2.95
N ILE A 89 7.86 -8.36 3.08
CA ILE A 89 7.54 -7.58 4.29
C ILE A 89 6.05 -7.74 4.61
N ARG A 90 5.76 -7.93 5.91
CA ARG A 90 4.40 -8.12 6.45
C ARG A 90 4.19 -7.18 7.62
N PHE A 91 3.60 -6.01 7.39
CA PHE A 91 3.41 -5.06 8.48
C PHE A 91 1.98 -4.99 9.01
N SER A 92 1.83 -4.61 10.28
CA SER A 92 0.50 -4.39 10.86
C SER A 92 0.46 -3.27 11.89
N HIS A 93 -0.63 -2.50 11.89
CA HIS A 93 -0.84 -1.39 12.80
C HIS A 93 -1.78 -1.78 13.97
N GLU A 94 -1.89 -0.91 14.98
CA GLU A 94 -2.47 -1.19 16.30
C GLU A 94 -3.95 -1.52 16.32
N TYR A 95 -4.70 -1.17 15.27
CA TYR A 95 -6.09 -1.60 15.15
C TYR A 95 -6.21 -3.09 14.82
N VAL A 96 -5.31 -3.61 13.99
CA VAL A 96 -5.41 -4.96 13.42
C VAL A 96 -4.54 -5.96 14.18
N THR A 97 -3.36 -5.54 14.62
CA THR A 97 -2.38 -6.43 15.25
C THR A 97 -2.94 -7.19 16.46
N PRO A 98 -3.64 -6.56 17.43
CA PRO A 98 -4.18 -7.29 18.59
C PRO A 98 -5.22 -8.36 18.22
N MET A 99 -6.03 -8.10 17.19
CA MET A 99 -7.01 -9.06 16.69
C MET A 99 -6.31 -10.24 15.99
N ALA A 100 -5.35 -9.95 15.11
CA ALA A 100 -4.55 -10.97 14.43
C ALA A 100 -3.74 -11.82 15.44
N ALA A 101 -3.14 -11.20 16.46
CA ALA A 101 -2.43 -11.86 17.55
C ALA A 101 -3.35 -12.79 18.36
N SER A 102 -4.59 -12.35 18.63
CA SER A 102 -5.58 -13.16 19.34
C SER A 102 -6.01 -14.37 18.50
N PHE A 103 -6.18 -14.20 17.18
CA PHE A 103 -6.44 -15.34 16.29
C PHE A 103 -5.25 -16.30 16.26
N PHE A 104 -4.02 -15.79 16.20
CA PHE A 104 -2.81 -16.63 16.24
C PHE A 104 -2.77 -17.50 17.50
N GLU A 105 -2.92 -16.90 18.68
CA GLU A 105 -2.89 -17.66 19.93
C GLU A 105 -4.04 -18.66 20.06
N GLN A 106 -5.24 -18.32 19.57
CA GLN A 106 -6.41 -19.20 19.66
C GLN A 106 -6.37 -20.36 18.67
N LYS A 107 -5.86 -20.12 17.46
CA LYS A 107 -5.92 -21.06 16.33
C LYS A 107 -4.63 -21.85 16.15
N VAL A 108 -3.48 -21.24 16.39
CA VAL A 108 -2.16 -21.89 16.28
C VAL A 108 -1.71 -22.37 17.65
N GLY A 109 -1.76 -21.48 18.64
CA GLY A 109 -1.33 -21.76 20.01
C GLY A 109 -0.42 -20.66 20.54
N LYS A 110 -0.51 -20.38 21.84
CA LYS A 110 0.35 -19.38 22.48
C LYS A 110 1.78 -19.91 22.59
N GLY A 111 2.74 -19.17 22.03
CA GLY A 111 4.16 -19.51 22.05
C GLY A 111 4.61 -20.40 20.88
N GLU A 112 3.70 -20.76 19.98
CA GLU A 112 4.06 -21.42 18.73
C GLU A 112 4.83 -20.46 17.82
N PRO A 113 5.88 -20.92 17.11
CA PRO A 113 6.78 -20.05 16.37
C PRO A 113 6.07 -19.32 15.22
N LEU A 114 6.55 -18.10 14.96
CA LEU A 114 6.15 -17.30 13.81
C LEU A 114 7.14 -17.54 12.65
N THR A 115 6.64 -17.57 11.42
CA THR A 115 7.49 -17.77 10.24
C THR A 115 8.15 -16.46 9.83
N ASP A 116 9.49 -16.44 9.94
CA ASP A 116 10.36 -15.34 9.56
C ASP A 116 9.96 -14.00 10.24
N PRO A 117 10.08 -13.92 11.58
CA PRO A 117 9.61 -12.77 12.36
C PRO A 117 10.34 -11.46 12.01
N ASP A 118 11.56 -11.53 11.48
CA ASP A 118 12.35 -10.34 11.11
C ASP A 118 11.72 -9.55 9.96
N SER A 119 10.86 -10.17 9.15
CA SER A 119 10.10 -9.51 8.10
C SER A 119 8.68 -9.12 8.52
N VAL A 120 8.33 -9.29 9.80
CA VAL A 120 7.11 -8.76 10.40
C VAL A 120 7.45 -7.47 11.16
N ILE A 121 6.65 -6.42 10.93
CA ILE A 121 6.88 -5.10 11.54
C ILE A 121 5.57 -4.55 12.06
N PHE A 122 5.56 -4.06 13.29
CA PHE A 122 4.38 -3.45 13.89
C PHE A 122 4.49 -1.94 14.02
N PHE A 123 3.34 -1.29 13.93
CA PHE A 123 3.21 0.16 14.02
C PHE A 123 2.13 0.56 15.03
N ARG A 124 2.39 1.69 15.70
CA ARG A 124 1.42 2.47 16.49
C ARG A 124 1.45 3.91 16.00
N ASP A 125 0.57 4.26 15.06
CA ASP A 125 0.57 5.58 14.40
C ASP A 125 -0.81 6.24 14.27
N HIS A 126 -1.91 5.49 14.37
CA HIS A 126 -3.27 6.02 14.24
C HIS A 126 -3.85 6.54 15.57
N LEU A 127 -3.46 5.95 16.71
CA LEU A 127 -4.05 6.22 18.03
C LEU A 127 -3.19 7.10 18.95
N THR A 128 -2.03 7.56 18.50
CA THR A 128 -1.05 8.27 19.35
C THR A 128 -1.54 9.59 19.91
N PHE A 129 -2.53 10.23 19.27
CA PHE A 129 -3.16 11.47 19.73
C PHE A 129 -4.58 11.28 20.28
N LEU A 130 -5.03 10.02 20.46
CA LEU A 130 -6.40 9.72 20.88
C LEU A 130 -6.77 10.42 22.18
N GLU A 131 -5.87 10.47 23.17
CA GLU A 131 -6.16 11.12 24.45
C GLU A 131 -6.52 12.61 24.30
N GLN A 132 -5.90 13.29 23.33
CA GLN A 132 -6.11 14.72 23.04
C GLN A 132 -7.34 14.95 22.15
N ALA A 133 -7.63 14.02 21.23
CA ALA A 133 -8.71 14.14 20.25
C ALA A 133 -10.06 13.56 20.72
N ILE A 134 -10.08 12.70 21.73
CA ILE A 134 -11.29 12.00 22.17
C ILE A 134 -12.30 12.94 22.82
N THR A 135 -13.56 12.87 22.38
CA THR A 135 -14.65 13.66 22.99
C THR A 135 -15.03 13.14 24.38
N PRO A 136 -15.61 13.97 25.27
CA PRO A 136 -16.06 13.54 26.59
C PRO A 136 -17.04 12.36 26.55
N GLU A 137 -17.92 12.30 25.55
CA GLU A 137 -18.91 11.23 25.37
C GLU A 137 -18.20 9.90 25.06
N ARG A 138 -17.27 9.92 24.10
CA ARG A 138 -16.47 8.75 23.73
C ARG A 138 -15.58 8.26 24.87
N ARG A 139 -15.07 9.18 25.70
CA ARG A 139 -14.32 8.84 26.92
C ARG A 139 -15.21 8.12 27.94
N LYS A 140 -16.45 8.59 28.15
CA LYS A 140 -17.43 7.93 29.04
C LYS A 140 -17.84 6.53 28.55
N MET A 141 -17.78 6.27 27.25
CA MET A 141 -18.01 4.94 26.66
C MET A 141 -16.84 3.96 26.89
N GLY A 142 -15.74 4.39 27.51
CA GLY A 142 -14.59 3.54 27.80
C GLY A 142 -13.64 3.31 26.63
N LEU A 143 -13.81 4.01 25.50
CA LEU A 143 -12.99 3.78 24.29
C LEU A 143 -11.50 4.02 24.52
N LEU A 144 -11.14 4.94 25.42
CA LEU A 144 -9.73 5.15 25.79
C LEU A 144 -9.14 3.92 26.51
N GLN A 145 -9.91 3.28 27.38
CA GLN A 145 -9.49 2.05 28.05
C GLN A 145 -9.38 0.89 27.06
N THR A 146 -10.31 0.79 26.10
CA THR A 146 -10.21 -0.20 25.02
C THR A 146 -8.95 -0.01 24.19
N ALA A 147 -8.64 1.23 23.80
CA ALA A 147 -7.42 1.55 23.04
C ALA A 147 -6.14 1.15 23.82
N GLU A 148 -6.12 1.38 25.13
CA GLU A 148 -4.98 0.96 25.97
C GLU A 148 -4.79 -0.57 25.96
N GLN A 149 -5.88 -1.35 25.95
CA GLN A 149 -5.77 -2.81 25.85
C GLN A 149 -5.23 -3.28 24.50
N LEU A 150 -5.55 -2.58 23.41
CA LEU A 150 -4.99 -2.86 22.08
C LEU A 150 -3.47 -2.69 22.09
N LYS A 151 -3.01 -1.57 22.65
CA LYS A 151 -1.58 -1.26 22.83
C LYS A 151 -0.85 -2.35 23.63
N ILE A 152 -1.38 -2.71 24.79
CA ILE A 152 -0.76 -3.73 25.65
C ILE A 152 -0.67 -5.08 24.91
N LYS A 153 -1.75 -5.51 24.25
CA LYS A 153 -1.77 -6.78 23.52
C LYS A 153 -0.77 -6.81 22.35
N GLN A 154 -0.64 -5.71 21.62
CA GLN A 154 0.34 -5.60 20.53
C GLN A 154 1.77 -5.65 21.06
N GLU A 155 2.07 -4.91 22.13
CA GLU A 155 3.40 -4.86 22.73
C GLU A 155 3.81 -6.21 23.35
N ASP A 156 2.90 -6.88 24.06
CA ASP A 156 3.11 -8.23 24.59
C ASP A 156 3.44 -9.23 23.48
N PHE A 157 2.69 -9.19 22.38
CA PHE A 157 2.92 -10.08 21.25
C PHE A 157 4.25 -9.74 20.55
N ALA A 158 4.55 -8.45 20.35
CA ALA A 158 5.81 -8.03 19.76
C ALA A 158 7.02 -8.54 20.55
N ASN A 159 6.99 -8.34 21.88
CA ASN A 159 8.03 -8.80 22.80
C ASN A 159 8.17 -10.32 22.82
N ALA A 160 7.04 -11.05 22.77
CA ALA A 160 7.06 -12.52 22.81
C ALA A 160 7.75 -13.15 21.58
N TYR A 161 7.68 -12.49 20.42
CA TYR A 161 8.22 -12.99 19.15
C TYR A 161 9.42 -12.20 18.62
N GLY A 162 9.91 -11.20 19.37
CA GLY A 162 11.03 -10.35 18.93
C GLY A 162 10.72 -9.47 17.73
N ILE A 163 9.45 -9.10 17.54
CA ILE A 163 8.99 -8.29 16.40
C ILE A 163 9.32 -6.82 16.64
N THR A 164 9.84 -6.13 15.62
CA THR A 164 10.07 -4.69 15.67
C THR A 164 8.73 -3.94 15.77
N LEU A 165 8.60 -3.08 16.79
CA LEU A 165 7.43 -2.24 17.02
C LEU A 165 7.84 -0.76 17.00
N HIS A 166 7.48 -0.06 15.94
CA HIS A 166 7.55 1.40 15.89
C HIS A 166 6.32 1.98 16.60
N GLY A 167 6.54 2.87 17.54
CA GLY A 167 5.45 3.44 18.33
C GLY A 167 5.75 4.83 18.85
N GLU A 168 5.17 5.16 20.00
CA GLU A 168 5.17 6.51 20.52
C GLU A 168 6.57 7.03 20.85
N THR A 169 6.81 8.32 20.58
CA THR A 169 8.06 8.99 20.94
C THR A 169 7.96 9.72 22.27
N GLY A 170 9.11 10.02 22.90
CA GLY A 170 9.17 10.82 24.12
C GLY A 170 8.72 12.28 23.95
N LEU A 171 8.55 12.76 22.71
CA LEU A 171 8.04 14.09 22.38
C LEU A 171 6.53 14.11 22.09
N GLY A 172 5.87 12.94 22.13
CA GLY A 172 4.50 12.74 21.66
C GLY A 172 4.44 12.28 20.21
N GLY A 173 3.28 11.80 19.77
CA GLY A 173 3.09 11.20 18.44
C GLY A 173 3.82 9.86 18.28
N SER A 174 3.87 9.36 17.03
CA SER A 174 4.57 8.13 16.64
C SER A 174 5.94 8.42 16.04
N GLU A 175 6.84 7.44 16.06
CA GLU A 175 8.11 7.47 15.34
C GLU A 175 7.92 7.79 13.86
N ALA A 176 6.90 7.20 13.22
CA ALA A 176 6.55 7.45 11.83
C ALA A 176 5.16 6.88 11.51
N ILE A 177 4.56 7.38 10.42
CA ILE A 177 3.38 6.74 9.82
C ILE A 177 3.85 5.45 9.10
N CYS A 178 3.13 4.36 9.29
CA CYS A 178 3.58 3.00 8.95
C CYS A 178 4.18 2.87 7.55
N HIS A 179 3.42 3.17 6.51
CA HIS A 179 3.87 3.06 5.12
C HIS A 179 5.01 4.04 4.75
N SER A 180 5.15 5.17 5.45
CA SER A 180 6.29 6.09 5.25
C SER A 180 7.56 5.52 5.87
N LYS A 181 7.45 4.85 7.03
CA LYS A 181 8.58 4.14 7.63
C LYS A 181 9.01 2.94 6.80
N ILE A 182 8.05 2.21 6.22
CA ILE A 182 8.33 1.08 5.33
C ILE A 182 9.18 1.51 4.13
N ILE A 183 8.81 2.59 3.43
CA ILE A 183 9.61 3.08 2.31
C ILE A 183 10.93 3.71 2.74
N GLN A 184 11.02 4.32 3.93
CA GLN A 184 12.25 4.92 4.42
C GLN A 184 13.30 3.87 4.79
N ASP A 185 12.90 2.80 5.47
CA ASP A 185 13.86 1.92 6.16
C ASP A 185 13.88 0.48 5.62
N TYR A 186 12.77 -0.03 5.06
CA TYR A 186 12.58 -1.46 4.86
C TYR A 186 12.43 -1.89 3.39
N ALA A 187 11.48 -1.30 2.66
CA ALA A 187 11.10 -1.73 1.32
C ALA A 187 12.27 -1.64 0.33
N LEU A 188 12.50 -2.67 -0.47
CA LEU A 188 13.48 -2.67 -1.56
C LEU A 188 12.78 -2.90 -2.89
N PRO A 189 13.33 -2.37 -4.00
CA PRO A 189 12.73 -2.54 -5.31
C PRO A 189 12.39 -3.99 -5.65
N GLY A 190 11.21 -4.20 -6.23
CA GLY A 190 10.71 -5.50 -6.65
C GLY A 190 10.12 -6.37 -5.54
N GLN A 191 10.12 -5.93 -4.29
CA GLN A 191 9.51 -6.71 -3.21
C GLN A 191 7.98 -6.80 -3.34
N LEU A 192 7.42 -7.89 -2.82
CA LEU A 192 6.00 -8.03 -2.54
C LEU A 192 5.73 -7.76 -1.07
N ILE A 193 4.97 -6.69 -0.80
CA ILE A 193 4.74 -6.17 0.56
C ILE A 193 3.25 -6.22 0.86
N ILE A 194 2.90 -6.73 2.04
CA ILE A 194 1.52 -6.64 2.55
C ILE A 194 1.50 -5.88 3.87
N GLY A 195 0.44 -5.11 4.05
CA GLY A 195 0.18 -4.36 5.27
C GLY A 195 -1.28 -4.44 5.67
N SER A 196 -1.60 -4.24 6.94
CA SER A 196 -2.99 -4.18 7.39
C SER A 196 -3.69 -2.83 7.17
N ASP A 197 -3.10 -1.96 6.35
CA ASP A 197 -3.57 -0.61 6.02
C ASP A 197 -3.88 -0.47 4.51
N SER A 198 -4.87 0.32 4.13
CA SER A 198 -5.26 0.50 2.72
C SER A 198 -4.21 1.22 1.89
N HIS A 199 -3.38 2.04 2.52
CA HIS A 199 -2.38 2.87 1.87
C HIS A 199 -0.99 2.21 1.80
N THR A 200 -0.90 0.89 2.06
CA THR A 200 0.27 0.06 1.74
C THR A 200 0.85 0.25 0.32
N PRO A 201 0.04 0.54 -0.73
CA PRO A 201 0.54 0.89 -2.06
C PRO A 201 1.59 1.99 -2.12
N HIS A 202 1.74 2.82 -1.08
CA HIS A 202 2.84 3.80 -0.93
C HIS A 202 4.22 3.24 -1.31
N SER A 203 4.53 1.97 -0.98
CA SER A 203 5.83 1.35 -1.29
C SER A 203 6.06 1.10 -2.79
N GLY A 204 5.01 1.16 -3.62
CA GLY A 204 5.14 1.06 -5.07
C GLY A 204 5.96 2.17 -5.71
N ALA A 205 6.24 3.25 -4.98
CA ALA A 205 7.16 4.31 -5.41
C ALA A 205 8.62 3.84 -5.55
N LEU A 206 8.99 2.71 -4.91
CA LEU A 206 10.27 2.03 -5.11
C LEU A 206 10.18 0.86 -6.10
N GLY A 207 9.05 0.67 -6.78
CA GLY A 207 8.84 -0.50 -7.66
C GLY A 207 8.45 -1.78 -6.93
N CYS A 208 7.78 -1.67 -5.78
CA CYS A 208 7.23 -2.82 -5.05
C CYS A 208 5.79 -3.12 -5.48
N VAL A 209 5.38 -4.39 -5.46
CA VAL A 209 3.96 -4.74 -5.43
C VAL A 209 3.51 -4.71 -3.97
N ALA A 210 2.77 -3.66 -3.59
CA ALA A 210 2.41 -3.42 -2.19
C ALA A 210 0.92 -3.22 -2.02
N PHE A 211 0.24 -4.01 -1.18
CA PHE A 211 -1.22 -3.91 -1.04
C PHE A 211 -1.73 -4.21 0.37
N GLY A 212 -2.87 -3.59 0.69
CA GLY A 212 -3.54 -3.75 1.97
C GLY A 212 -4.25 -5.10 2.08
N VAL A 213 -4.20 -5.71 3.27
CA VAL A 213 -4.84 -6.99 3.57
C VAL A 213 -5.61 -6.94 4.90
N GLY A 214 -6.68 -7.73 5.00
CA GLY A 214 -7.46 -7.83 6.23
C GLY A 214 -6.79 -8.69 7.32
N THR A 215 -7.35 -8.65 8.52
CA THR A 215 -6.87 -9.38 9.71
C THR A 215 -6.60 -10.85 9.45
N THR A 216 -7.48 -11.54 8.70
CA THR A 216 -7.30 -12.97 8.41
C THR A 216 -6.08 -13.23 7.54
N ALA A 217 -5.84 -12.41 6.52
CA ALA A 217 -4.73 -12.58 5.60
C ALA A 217 -3.39 -12.23 6.27
N ILE A 218 -3.32 -11.12 7.02
CA ILE A 218 -2.08 -10.75 7.73
C ILE A 218 -1.71 -11.80 8.80
N PHE A 219 -2.68 -12.28 9.57
CA PHE A 219 -2.45 -13.38 10.52
C PHE A 219 -1.96 -14.65 9.82
N ASN A 220 -2.58 -15.04 8.70
CA ASN A 220 -2.15 -16.22 7.95
C ASN A 220 -0.70 -16.06 7.44
N SER A 221 -0.33 -14.88 7.00
CA SER A 221 1.03 -14.59 6.51
C SER A 221 2.11 -14.74 7.59
N TRP A 222 1.75 -14.62 8.87
CA TRP A 222 2.65 -14.91 10.00
C TRP A 222 2.96 -16.40 10.14
N ILE A 223 2.10 -17.27 9.61
CA ILE A 223 2.28 -18.72 9.60
C ILE A 223 2.97 -19.15 8.30
N THR A 224 2.57 -18.57 7.16
CA THR A 224 2.94 -19.09 5.84
C THR A 224 4.03 -18.30 5.12
N LYS A 225 4.34 -17.06 5.53
CA LYS A 225 5.18 -16.11 4.78
C LYS A 225 4.64 -15.79 3.38
N ASP A 226 3.37 -16.02 3.13
CA ASP A 226 2.75 -15.78 1.84
C ASP A 226 1.33 -15.21 1.99
N VAL A 227 0.79 -14.77 0.86
CA VAL A 227 -0.55 -14.20 0.76
C VAL A 227 -1.28 -14.75 -0.44
N TYR A 228 -2.58 -15.03 -0.27
CA TYR A 228 -3.46 -15.34 -1.38
C TYR A 228 -3.74 -14.07 -2.20
N SER A 229 -3.54 -14.13 -3.50
CA SER A 229 -3.91 -13.06 -4.43
C SER A 229 -4.21 -13.61 -5.83
N THR A 230 -4.64 -12.72 -6.71
CA THR A 230 -4.79 -12.98 -8.14
C THR A 230 -3.95 -11.94 -8.88
N VAL A 231 -3.21 -12.36 -9.91
CA VAL A 231 -2.41 -11.44 -10.74
C VAL A 231 -3.37 -10.45 -11.41
N PRO A 232 -3.30 -9.13 -11.10
CA PRO A 232 -4.28 -8.17 -11.59
C PRO A 232 -4.00 -7.75 -13.03
N GLU A 233 -5.03 -7.31 -13.74
CA GLU A 233 -4.84 -6.49 -14.94
C GLU A 233 -4.13 -5.18 -14.58
N THR A 234 -3.38 -4.61 -15.54
CA THR A 234 -2.64 -3.34 -15.33
C THR A 234 -3.23 -2.23 -16.21
N VAL A 235 -3.49 -1.08 -15.61
CA VAL A 235 -3.79 0.19 -16.29
C VAL A 235 -2.50 1.00 -16.34
N ARG A 236 -2.13 1.49 -17.52
CA ARG A 236 -1.00 2.42 -17.66
C ARG A 236 -1.51 3.84 -17.54
N ILE A 237 -0.91 4.63 -16.67
CA ILE A 237 -1.17 6.07 -16.60
C ILE A 237 0.13 6.77 -16.93
N GLU A 238 0.15 7.44 -18.07
CA GLU A 238 1.33 8.14 -18.56
C GLU A 238 1.16 9.65 -18.44
N VAL A 239 1.98 10.28 -17.60
CA VAL A 239 2.00 11.73 -17.41
C VAL A 239 3.23 12.28 -18.15
N ARG A 240 2.98 12.96 -19.27
CA ARG A 240 4.01 13.44 -20.21
C ARG A 240 4.14 14.96 -20.17
N GLY A 241 5.24 15.45 -20.74
CA GLY A 241 5.53 16.88 -20.85
C GLY A 241 6.44 17.37 -19.72
N LYS A 242 6.70 18.68 -19.73
CA LYS A 242 7.56 19.35 -18.74
C LYS A 242 6.72 19.92 -17.61
N ARG A 243 6.98 19.47 -16.38
CA ARG A 243 6.19 19.89 -15.20
C ARG A 243 6.23 21.42 -15.01
N PRO A 244 5.08 22.12 -15.05
CA PRO A 244 5.03 23.55 -14.73
C PRO A 244 5.42 23.82 -13.28
N ALA A 245 5.96 25.02 -13.02
CA ALA A 245 6.30 25.42 -11.66
C ALA A 245 5.06 25.45 -10.76
N GLY A 246 5.16 24.84 -9.58
CA GLY A 246 4.05 24.75 -8.62
C GLY A 246 3.10 23.56 -8.83
N ILE A 247 3.29 22.77 -9.89
CA ILE A 247 2.58 21.50 -10.07
C ILE A 247 3.33 20.39 -9.33
N THR A 248 2.59 19.65 -8.52
CA THR A 248 3.09 18.55 -7.68
C THR A 248 2.49 17.22 -8.11
N ALA A 249 3.02 16.11 -7.57
CA ALA A 249 2.36 14.80 -7.71
C ALA A 249 0.90 14.80 -7.22
N LYS A 250 0.55 15.65 -6.25
CA LYS A 250 -0.83 15.74 -5.75
C LYS A 250 -1.76 16.28 -6.84
N ASP A 251 -1.33 17.28 -7.60
CA ASP A 251 -2.10 17.84 -8.71
C ASP A 251 -2.32 16.79 -9.81
N MET A 252 -1.26 16.03 -10.15
CA MET A 252 -1.36 14.93 -11.10
C MET A 252 -2.38 13.88 -10.64
N MET A 253 -2.36 13.51 -9.35
CA MET A 253 -3.34 12.56 -8.80
C MET A 253 -4.76 13.11 -8.81
N LEU A 254 -4.97 14.39 -8.49
CA LEU A 254 -6.29 15.00 -8.58
C LEU A 254 -6.81 15.06 -10.02
N ALA A 255 -5.92 15.21 -11.02
CA ALA A 255 -6.28 15.09 -12.42
C ALA A 255 -6.68 13.65 -12.80
N ILE A 256 -5.89 12.66 -12.36
CA ILE A 256 -6.18 11.23 -12.59
C ILE A 256 -7.52 10.82 -11.98
N LEU A 257 -7.82 11.25 -10.75
CA LEU A 257 -9.08 10.92 -10.07
C LEU A 257 -10.33 11.50 -10.75
N ARG A 258 -10.16 12.48 -11.64
CA ARG A 258 -11.27 13.06 -12.44
C ARG A 258 -11.46 12.36 -13.78
N ASP A 259 -10.54 11.48 -14.17
CA ASP A 259 -10.64 10.77 -15.45
C ASP A 259 -11.93 9.92 -15.48
N PRO A 260 -12.70 9.92 -16.58
CA PRO A 260 -13.91 9.10 -16.71
C PRO A 260 -13.67 7.62 -16.39
N TYR A 261 -12.51 7.07 -16.78
CA TYR A 261 -12.19 5.67 -16.51
C TYR A 261 -12.11 5.38 -15.01
N VAL A 262 -11.57 6.33 -14.23
CA VAL A 262 -11.45 6.22 -12.77
C VAL A 262 -12.78 6.50 -12.08
N THR A 263 -13.45 7.60 -12.43
CA THR A 263 -14.73 8.01 -11.80
C THR A 263 -15.88 7.03 -12.04
N GLU A 264 -15.86 6.31 -13.17
CA GLU A 264 -16.83 5.24 -13.46
C GLU A 264 -16.47 3.90 -12.80
N GLY A 265 -15.33 3.82 -12.11
CA GLY A 265 -14.89 2.64 -11.35
C GLY A 265 -14.21 1.55 -12.19
N HIS A 266 -13.80 1.83 -13.43
CA HIS A 266 -13.14 0.82 -14.28
C HIS A 266 -11.73 0.47 -13.80
N ALA A 267 -11.09 1.31 -13.00
CA ALA A 267 -9.78 1.03 -12.40
C ALA A 267 -9.83 0.11 -11.16
N ILE A 268 -11.04 -0.23 -10.67
CA ILE A 268 -11.19 -1.01 -9.44
C ILE A 268 -10.49 -2.37 -9.55
N ALA A 269 -9.72 -2.73 -8.51
CA ALA A 269 -8.97 -3.98 -8.39
C ALA A 269 -7.92 -4.23 -9.49
N LYS A 270 -7.54 -3.20 -10.26
CA LYS A 270 -6.45 -3.25 -11.23
C LYS A 270 -5.17 -2.68 -10.64
N MET A 271 -4.01 -3.13 -11.11
CA MET A 271 -2.77 -2.44 -10.85
C MET A 271 -2.72 -1.15 -11.67
N VAL A 272 -2.21 -0.06 -11.09
CA VAL A 272 -1.92 1.17 -11.83
C VAL A 272 -0.41 1.31 -11.97
N GLU A 273 0.09 1.31 -13.21
CA GLU A 273 1.50 1.58 -13.53
C GLU A 273 1.64 3.04 -13.98
N TYR A 274 2.24 3.86 -13.13
CA TYR A 274 2.48 5.28 -13.45
C TYR A 274 3.82 5.44 -14.17
N CYS A 275 3.83 6.19 -15.26
CA CYS A 275 5.01 6.40 -16.10
C CYS A 275 4.97 7.76 -16.80
N GLY A 276 5.99 8.04 -17.63
CA GLY A 276 6.08 9.25 -18.43
C GLY A 276 7.04 10.28 -17.83
N THR A 277 7.46 11.22 -18.67
CA THR A 277 8.54 12.17 -18.35
C THR A 277 8.28 12.96 -17.07
N ALA A 278 7.03 13.34 -16.80
CA ALA A 278 6.69 14.11 -15.61
C ALA A 278 6.79 13.27 -14.32
N VAL A 279 6.53 11.96 -14.40
CA VAL A 279 6.66 11.01 -13.27
C VAL A 279 8.13 10.68 -13.02
N GLU A 280 8.92 10.50 -14.07
CA GLU A 280 10.36 10.25 -14.00
C GLU A 280 11.11 11.40 -13.31
N GLU A 281 10.67 12.65 -13.49
CA GLU A 281 11.22 13.83 -12.81
C GLU A 281 10.90 13.92 -11.30
N LEU A 282 9.91 13.17 -10.81
CA LEU A 282 9.48 13.23 -9.40
C LEU A 282 10.52 12.62 -8.46
N SER A 283 10.63 13.20 -7.26
CA SER A 283 11.32 12.56 -6.14
C SER A 283 10.58 11.30 -5.68
N ILE A 284 11.25 10.41 -4.95
CA ILE A 284 10.59 9.23 -4.37
C ILE A 284 9.42 9.62 -3.44
N ASP A 285 9.56 10.72 -2.69
CA ASP A 285 8.47 11.24 -1.87
C ASP A 285 7.26 11.64 -2.73
N GLU A 286 7.47 12.38 -3.83
CA GLU A 286 6.36 12.73 -4.74
C GLU A 286 5.74 11.49 -5.41
N ARG A 287 6.56 10.51 -5.82
CA ARG A 287 6.09 9.21 -6.35
C ARG A 287 5.25 8.44 -5.32
N ALA A 288 5.64 8.50 -4.05
CA ALA A 288 4.91 7.87 -2.95
C ALA A 288 3.54 8.51 -2.73
N THR A 289 3.37 9.81 -3.04
CA THR A 289 2.03 10.43 -3.08
C THR A 289 1.17 9.79 -4.17
N MET A 290 1.72 9.50 -5.36
CA MET A 290 0.96 8.87 -6.45
C MET A 290 0.54 7.44 -6.11
N THR A 291 1.48 6.62 -5.65
CA THR A 291 1.19 5.21 -5.34
C THR A 291 0.34 5.05 -4.09
N ASN A 292 0.48 5.94 -3.10
CA ASN A 292 -0.43 5.99 -1.94
C ASN A 292 -1.87 6.28 -2.38
N MET A 293 -2.06 7.26 -3.28
CA MET A 293 -3.37 7.64 -3.77
C MET A 293 -3.99 6.65 -4.78
N ALA A 294 -3.32 5.53 -5.06
CA ALA A 294 -3.93 4.40 -5.77
C ALA A 294 -5.16 3.85 -5.01
N ALA A 295 -5.19 4.01 -3.68
CA ALA A 295 -6.34 3.67 -2.86
C ALA A 295 -7.60 4.47 -3.26
N GLU A 296 -7.47 5.79 -3.47
CA GLU A 296 -8.58 6.65 -3.92
C GLU A 296 -8.98 6.40 -5.39
N VAL A 297 -8.09 5.86 -6.21
CA VAL A 297 -8.42 5.36 -7.57
C VAL A 297 -9.28 4.08 -7.50
N GLY A 298 -9.32 3.41 -6.34
CA GLY A 298 -9.93 2.08 -6.16
C GLY A 298 -9.05 0.95 -6.70
N ALA A 299 -7.82 1.25 -7.09
CA ALA A 299 -6.88 0.29 -7.65
C ALA A 299 -6.50 -0.79 -6.62
N PHE A 300 -6.07 -1.95 -7.12
CA PHE A 300 -5.45 -2.98 -6.29
C PHE A 300 -4.16 -2.47 -5.63
N SER A 301 -3.34 -1.74 -6.40
CA SER A 301 -2.13 -1.06 -5.97
C SER A 301 -1.67 -0.08 -7.05
N GLY A 302 -0.64 0.70 -6.76
CA GLY A 302 0.05 1.57 -7.71
C GLY A 302 1.54 1.29 -7.71
N ILE A 303 2.18 1.30 -8.87
CA ILE A 303 3.61 1.01 -9.04
C ILE A 303 4.28 1.99 -10.00
N ILE A 304 5.52 2.36 -9.70
CA ILE A 304 6.41 3.11 -10.58
C ILE A 304 7.68 2.29 -10.76
N VAL A 305 8.12 2.15 -12.00
CA VAL A 305 9.36 1.45 -12.34
C VAL A 305 10.53 2.13 -11.62
N PRO A 306 11.39 1.37 -10.89
CA PRO A 306 12.52 1.95 -10.21
C PRO A 306 13.59 2.41 -11.21
N ASP A 307 14.20 3.55 -10.93
CA ASP A 307 15.17 4.21 -11.79
C ASP A 307 16.30 4.86 -10.97
N GLU A 308 17.09 5.76 -11.57
CA GLU A 308 18.18 6.42 -10.84
C GLU A 308 17.68 7.28 -9.66
N LYS A 309 16.43 7.76 -9.64
CA LYS A 309 15.86 8.41 -8.43
C LYS A 309 15.66 7.44 -7.28
N THR A 310 15.32 6.19 -7.60
CA THR A 310 15.27 5.11 -6.61
C THR A 310 16.65 4.83 -6.04
N VAL A 311 17.68 4.77 -6.89
CA VAL A 311 19.07 4.58 -6.48
C VAL A 311 19.54 5.74 -5.59
N GLU A 312 19.35 6.99 -6.04
CA GLU A 312 19.69 8.21 -5.30
C GLU A 312 19.04 8.21 -3.91
N PHE A 313 17.76 7.85 -3.82
CA PHE A 313 17.03 7.77 -2.55
C PHE A 313 17.61 6.71 -1.62
N LEU A 314 17.85 5.49 -2.10
CA LEU A 314 18.41 4.40 -1.29
C LEU A 314 19.82 4.76 -0.77
N VAL A 315 20.63 5.42 -1.58
CA VAL A 315 21.96 5.88 -1.16
C VAL A 315 21.84 7.00 -0.12
N ALA A 316 21.00 8.01 -0.37
CA ALA A 316 20.90 9.19 0.47
C ALA A 316 20.22 8.93 1.82
N GLU A 317 19.11 8.20 1.81
CA GLU A 317 18.28 7.98 3.00
C GLU A 317 18.71 6.73 3.78
N ARG A 318 19.26 5.71 3.11
CA ARG A 318 19.65 4.44 3.77
C ARG A 318 21.16 4.19 3.81
N GLY A 319 21.97 5.03 3.17
CA GLY A 319 23.42 4.86 3.14
C GLY A 319 23.87 3.60 2.39
N LEU A 320 23.05 3.07 1.48
CA LEU A 320 23.40 1.92 0.66
C LEU A 320 24.57 2.27 -0.28
N ASP A 321 25.38 1.26 -0.61
CA ASP A 321 26.36 1.41 -1.68
C ASP A 321 25.63 1.64 -3.02
N PRO A 322 26.05 2.61 -3.86
CA PRO A 322 25.38 2.90 -5.12
C PRO A 322 25.27 1.72 -6.08
N GLU A 323 26.26 0.83 -6.11
CA GLU A 323 26.23 -0.35 -6.98
C GLU A 323 25.21 -1.37 -6.46
N GLN A 324 25.19 -1.59 -5.15
CA GLN A 324 24.17 -2.41 -4.51
C GLN A 324 22.75 -1.86 -4.75
N ALA A 325 22.57 -0.54 -4.65
CA ALA A 325 21.28 0.10 -4.93
C ALA A 325 20.83 -0.09 -6.39
N ARG A 326 21.76 -0.01 -7.36
CA ARG A 326 21.47 -0.31 -8.77
C ARG A 326 21.12 -1.78 -9.00
N GLN A 327 21.81 -2.69 -8.34
CA GLN A 327 21.52 -4.13 -8.43
C GLN A 327 20.09 -4.46 -8.00
N TYR A 328 19.55 -3.79 -6.98
CA TYR A 328 18.14 -3.97 -6.61
C TYR A 328 17.17 -3.54 -7.71
N CYS A 329 17.54 -2.57 -8.54
CA CYS A 329 16.69 -2.06 -9.62
C CYS A 329 16.85 -2.88 -10.92
N GLU A 330 17.84 -3.74 -11.02
CA GLU A 330 18.18 -4.46 -12.25
C GLU A 330 17.04 -5.41 -12.68
N GLY A 331 16.67 -5.35 -13.97
CA GLY A 331 15.61 -6.21 -14.53
C GLY A 331 14.18 -5.83 -14.12
N LEU A 332 13.99 -4.80 -13.30
CA LEU A 332 12.68 -4.33 -12.87
C LEU A 332 12.12 -3.31 -13.84
N PHE A 333 11.55 -3.78 -14.95
CA PHE A 333 10.83 -2.96 -15.92
C PHE A 333 9.81 -3.82 -16.68
N SER A 334 8.75 -3.18 -17.20
CA SER A 334 7.79 -3.83 -18.10
C SER A 334 8.46 -4.12 -19.46
N ASP A 335 8.21 -5.31 -20.02
CA ASP A 335 8.75 -5.68 -21.33
C ASP A 335 8.19 -4.79 -22.44
N GLU A 336 8.96 -4.62 -23.52
CA GLU A 336 8.46 -3.97 -24.73
C GLU A 336 7.27 -4.77 -25.29
N GLY A 337 6.13 -4.09 -25.45
CA GLY A 337 4.88 -4.71 -25.91
C GLY A 337 4.08 -5.41 -24.81
N ALA A 338 4.38 -5.20 -23.52
CA ALA A 338 3.53 -5.64 -22.42
C ALA A 338 2.09 -5.11 -22.59
N HIS A 339 1.11 -5.94 -22.28
CA HIS A 339 -0.30 -5.61 -22.46
C HIS A 339 -0.86 -4.86 -21.24
N TYR A 340 -1.44 -3.69 -21.49
CA TYR A 340 -2.21 -2.91 -20.53
C TYR A 340 -3.70 -2.96 -20.90
N CYS A 341 -4.56 -3.24 -19.94
CA CYS A 341 -6.01 -3.32 -20.19
C CYS A 341 -6.64 -1.96 -20.52
N HIS A 342 -5.97 -0.87 -20.14
CA HIS A 342 -6.34 0.50 -20.47
C HIS A 342 -5.12 1.42 -20.34
N GLU A 343 -5.12 2.52 -21.09
CA GLU A 343 -4.10 3.57 -21.04
C GLU A 343 -4.74 4.94 -20.89
N ILE A 344 -4.27 5.71 -19.90
CA ILE A 344 -4.64 7.11 -19.68
C ILE A 344 -3.40 7.95 -19.95
N VAL A 345 -3.53 9.00 -20.76
CA VAL A 345 -2.43 9.93 -21.05
C VAL A 345 -2.82 11.32 -20.54
N ILE A 346 -1.94 11.92 -19.74
CA ILE A 346 -2.11 13.26 -19.19
C ILE A 346 -0.92 14.13 -19.62
N GLU A 347 -1.21 15.25 -20.26
CA GLU A 347 -0.21 16.28 -20.55
C GLU A 347 -0.06 17.19 -19.33
N VAL A 348 1.07 17.10 -18.64
CA VAL A 348 1.32 17.84 -17.38
C VAL A 348 1.34 19.36 -17.60
N GLU A 349 1.66 19.80 -18.82
CA GLU A 349 1.74 21.21 -19.21
C GLU A 349 0.35 21.88 -19.21
N ASP A 350 -0.72 21.09 -19.32
CA ASP A 350 -2.10 21.55 -19.28
C ASP A 350 -2.65 21.64 -17.85
N LEU A 351 -1.88 21.18 -16.86
CA LEU A 351 -2.29 21.24 -15.46
C LEU A 351 -2.01 22.61 -14.83
N GLU A 352 -3.01 23.11 -14.11
CA GLU A 352 -2.88 24.18 -13.12
C GLU A 352 -3.04 23.59 -11.72
N PRO A 353 -2.54 24.23 -10.65
CA PRO A 353 -2.73 23.72 -9.29
C PRO A 353 -4.19 23.36 -9.02
N LEU A 354 -4.42 22.15 -8.50
CA LEU A 354 -5.74 21.59 -8.26
C LEU A 354 -6.09 21.57 -6.77
N VAL A 355 -7.38 21.62 -6.49
CA VAL A 355 -7.96 21.42 -5.16
C VAL A 355 -9.16 20.49 -5.28
N ALA A 356 -9.25 19.50 -4.39
CA ALA A 356 -10.45 18.69 -4.25
C ALA A 356 -11.50 19.43 -3.42
N LEU A 357 -12.72 19.54 -3.96
CA LEU A 357 -13.85 20.07 -3.19
C LEU A 357 -14.31 19.07 -2.11
N PRO A 358 -14.98 19.52 -1.04
CA PRO A 358 -15.39 18.64 0.05
C PRO A 358 -16.21 17.43 -0.38
N GLY A 359 -16.03 16.32 0.35
CA GLY A 359 -16.85 15.11 0.25
C GLY A 359 -16.21 13.98 -0.57
N ASP A 360 -15.40 14.30 -1.58
CA ASP A 360 -14.77 13.29 -2.44
C ASP A 360 -13.47 13.84 -3.09
N PRO A 361 -12.33 13.15 -2.99
CA PRO A 361 -11.10 13.56 -3.68
C PRO A 361 -11.22 13.61 -5.21
N GLY A 362 -12.17 12.88 -5.81
CA GLY A 362 -12.53 12.95 -7.23
C GLY A 362 -13.18 14.27 -7.65
N ASN A 363 -13.62 15.11 -6.69
CA ASN A 363 -14.14 16.45 -6.97
C ASN A 363 -13.02 17.50 -7.20
N GLY A 364 -11.89 17.08 -7.77
CA GLY A 364 -10.78 17.96 -8.11
C GLY A 364 -11.20 19.03 -9.12
N ILE A 365 -10.79 20.27 -8.89
CA ILE A 365 -10.87 21.35 -9.87
C ILE A 365 -9.59 22.19 -9.82
N GLU A 366 -9.27 22.84 -10.92
CA GLU A 366 -8.22 23.84 -10.99
C GLU A 366 -8.60 25.02 -10.08
N ILE A 367 -7.64 25.54 -9.31
CA ILE A 367 -7.88 26.64 -8.36
C ILE A 367 -8.48 27.87 -9.08
N SER A 368 -8.11 28.10 -10.35
CA SER A 368 -8.64 29.17 -11.20
C SER A 368 -10.15 29.07 -11.47
N LYS A 369 -10.75 27.88 -11.31
CA LYS A 369 -12.19 27.63 -11.51
C LYS A 369 -13.02 27.78 -10.24
N LEU A 370 -12.41 28.14 -9.10
CA LEU A 370 -13.17 28.47 -7.89
C LEU A 370 -14.02 29.72 -8.12
N GLU A 371 -15.34 29.59 -7.98
CA GLU A 371 -16.29 30.71 -8.21
C GLU A 371 -16.18 31.84 -7.19
N LYS A 372 -15.63 31.54 -6.00
CA LYS A 372 -15.51 32.48 -4.88
C LYS A 372 -14.23 32.22 -4.11
N THR A 373 -13.71 33.29 -3.49
CA THR A 373 -12.66 33.16 -2.49
C THR A 373 -13.15 32.31 -1.32
N VAL A 374 -12.42 31.25 -1.01
CA VAL A 374 -12.69 30.37 0.13
C VAL A 374 -11.93 30.90 1.34
N ALA A 375 -12.64 31.17 2.44
CA ALA A 375 -12.00 31.48 3.72
C ALA A 375 -11.40 30.19 4.30
N ILE A 376 -10.17 30.28 4.80
CA ILE A 376 -9.45 29.15 5.39
C ILE A 376 -9.31 29.43 6.89
N ASP A 377 -10.08 28.72 7.70
CA ASP A 377 -9.99 28.81 9.16
C ASP A 377 -8.81 27.98 9.69
N ILE A 378 -8.53 26.84 9.05
CA ILE A 378 -7.47 25.90 9.43
C ILE A 378 -6.80 25.37 8.16
N ALA A 379 -5.47 25.39 8.14
CA ALA A 379 -4.65 24.68 7.16
C ALA A 379 -3.87 23.57 7.88
N TYR A 380 -3.98 22.34 7.40
CA TYR A 380 -3.30 21.17 7.96
C TYR A 380 -2.35 20.60 6.91
N GLY A 381 -1.05 20.64 7.21
CA GLY A 381 0.01 20.04 6.40
C GLY A 381 0.63 18.88 7.15
N GLY A 382 0.41 17.67 6.66
CA GLY A 382 0.87 16.43 7.29
C GLY A 382 -0.16 15.31 7.10
N SER A 383 0.28 14.12 6.71
CA SER A 383 -0.50 12.88 6.61
C SER A 383 0.37 11.82 5.94
N CYS A 384 -0.19 10.65 5.67
CA CYS A 384 0.42 9.65 4.78
C CYS A 384 0.76 10.19 3.38
N THR A 385 -0.03 11.12 2.85
CA THR A 385 0.15 11.71 1.51
C THR A 385 0.94 13.00 1.51
N ALA A 386 1.10 13.67 2.66
CA ALA A 386 1.59 15.05 2.71
C ALA A 386 2.49 15.36 3.94
N GLY A 387 3.11 14.32 4.53
CA GLY A 387 3.97 14.40 5.71
C GLY A 387 5.44 14.02 5.48
N LYS A 388 5.88 13.95 4.23
CA LYS A 388 7.23 13.50 3.85
C LYS A 388 8.21 14.67 3.80
N LYS A 389 9.50 14.38 3.62
CA LYS A 389 10.56 15.40 3.62
C LYS A 389 10.35 16.42 2.50
N GLU A 390 9.96 15.95 1.31
CA GLU A 390 9.68 16.84 0.19
C GLU A 390 8.46 17.73 0.44
N ASP A 391 7.42 17.22 1.10
CA ASP A 391 6.25 18.02 1.48
C ASP A 391 6.64 19.16 2.43
N MET A 392 7.50 18.86 3.42
CA MET A 392 8.00 19.87 4.36
C MET A 392 8.86 20.94 3.65
N ASN A 393 9.64 20.55 2.63
CA ASN A 393 10.38 21.49 1.80
C ASN A 393 9.44 22.44 1.05
N MET A 394 8.37 21.90 0.43
CA MET A 394 7.36 22.69 -0.26
C MET A 394 6.63 23.65 0.68
N TYR A 395 6.23 23.20 1.87
CA TYR A 395 5.63 24.07 2.88
C TYR A 395 6.58 25.20 3.30
N ALA A 396 7.85 24.88 3.55
CA ALA A 396 8.85 25.86 3.95
C ALA A 396 9.11 26.89 2.85
N GLU A 397 9.09 26.49 1.57
CA GLU A 397 9.20 27.41 0.43
C GLU A 397 8.07 28.43 0.42
N VAL A 398 6.82 27.98 0.52
CA VAL A 398 5.64 28.86 0.54
C VAL A 398 5.67 29.82 1.73
N LEU A 399 5.99 29.32 2.93
CA LEU A 399 6.08 30.15 4.13
C LEU A 399 7.21 31.18 4.03
N ARG A 400 8.39 30.79 3.51
CA ARG A 400 9.52 31.69 3.29
C ARG A 400 9.17 32.78 2.30
N HIS A 401 8.53 32.43 1.18
CA HIS A 401 8.04 33.39 0.20
C HIS A 401 7.04 34.37 0.83
N GLY A 402 6.11 33.88 1.65
CA GLY A 402 5.17 34.72 2.39
C GLY A 402 5.87 35.74 3.30
N LEU A 403 6.81 35.27 4.13
CA LEU A 403 7.56 36.11 5.07
C LEU A 403 8.39 37.20 4.35
N GLN A 404 9.03 36.85 3.23
CA GLN A 404 9.80 37.80 2.41
C GLN A 404 8.93 38.94 1.85
N HIS A 405 7.64 38.68 1.66
CA HIS A 405 6.65 39.66 1.19
C HIS A 405 5.85 40.30 2.33
N GLY A 406 6.32 40.20 3.57
CA GLY A 406 5.66 40.79 4.75
C GLY A 406 4.32 40.13 5.09
N ARG A 407 4.05 38.93 4.59
CA ARG A 407 2.86 38.14 4.94
C ARG A 407 3.13 37.32 6.19
N ARG A 408 2.06 37.00 6.90
CA ARG A 408 2.04 36.08 8.04
C ARG A 408 0.87 35.11 7.88
N VAL A 409 0.93 33.99 8.60
CA VAL A 409 -0.24 33.10 8.74
C VAL A 409 -1.38 33.92 9.38
N ALA A 410 -2.59 33.80 8.84
CA ALA A 410 -3.75 34.47 9.41
C ALA A 410 -4.04 33.93 10.81
N ASP A 411 -4.62 34.75 11.69
CA ASP A 411 -4.83 34.39 13.10
C ASP A 411 -5.89 33.27 13.28
N GLY A 412 -6.60 32.89 12.21
CA GLY A 412 -7.73 31.96 12.24
C GLY A 412 -9.06 32.69 12.30
#